data_AF-A0A2U3NID5-F1
#
_entry.id   AF-A0A2U3NID5-F1
#
_cell.length_a   1.000
_cell.length_b   1.000
_cell.length_c   1.000
_cell.angle_alpha   90.00
_cell.angle_beta   90.00
_cell.angle_gamma   90.00
#
_symmetry.space_group_name_H-M   'P 1'
#
loop_
_entity.id
_entity.type
_entity.pdbx_description
1 polymer ?
#
loop_
_entity_poly.entity_id
_entity_poly.type
_entity_poly.pdbx_seq_one_letter_code
_entity_poly.pdbx_strand_id
1 'polypeptide(L)'
;VITGAFLAEAASVVDNKLTVSGGVLSGFRVGDDRLARFVLVVLTQAETDSPVGLVEVEIRPPTDDEPLNVEYELPEGAAGGEIGFAFFDIEVRLPSNGRWVFVVTGGAGAFSLPLQVSG
;
A
#
# COMPACT_ATOMS: atom_id res chain seq x y z
N VAL A 1 -1.71 15.56 -1.96
CA VAL A 1 -1.04 14.54 -2.82
C VAL A 1 -0.38 13.43 -2.00
N ILE A 2 -0.28 12.22 -2.57
CA ILE A 2 0.59 11.16 -2.03
C ILE A 2 2.04 11.47 -2.44
N THR A 3 2.94 11.54 -1.46
CA THR A 3 4.38 11.82 -1.70
C THR A 3 5.25 10.59 -1.65
N GLY A 4 4.73 9.48 -1.11
CA GLY A 4 5.40 8.20 -1.10
C GLY A 4 4.47 7.06 -0.69
N ALA A 5 4.86 5.84 -1.03
CA ALA A 5 4.19 4.64 -0.57
C ALA A 5 5.20 3.50 -0.42
N PHE A 6 4.94 2.57 0.49
CA PHE A 6 5.73 1.34 0.62
C PHE A 6 4.91 0.24 1.29
N LEU A 7 5.28 -1.01 1.03
CA LEU A 7 4.73 -2.18 1.70
C LEU A 7 5.57 -2.50 2.94
N ALA A 8 4.93 -2.85 4.05
CA ALA A 8 5.59 -3.18 5.31
C ALA A 8 4.97 -4.42 5.96
N GLU A 9 5.73 -5.09 6.81
CA GLU A 9 5.20 -6.24 7.58
C GLU A 9 4.13 -5.80 8.58
N ALA A 10 4.36 -4.69 9.29
CA ALA A 10 3.38 -4.09 10.18
C ALA A 10 3.64 -2.59 10.38
N ALA A 11 2.57 -1.83 10.58
CA ALA A 11 2.62 -0.42 10.95
C ALA A 11 1.68 -0.13 12.12
N SER A 12 2.01 0.89 12.91
CA SER A 12 1.20 1.36 14.02
C SER A 12 1.42 2.86 14.26
N VAL A 13 0.56 3.46 15.08
CA VAL A 13 0.74 4.84 15.57
C VAL A 13 1.14 4.78 17.04
N VAL A 14 2.30 5.37 17.35
CA VAL A 14 2.78 5.57 18.71
C VAL A 14 3.12 7.04 18.86
N ASP A 15 2.50 7.74 19.83
CA ASP A 15 2.69 9.17 20.06
C ASP A 15 2.50 10.04 18.79
N ASN A 16 1.46 9.74 18.01
CA ASN A 16 1.16 10.39 16.71
C ASN A 16 2.27 10.23 15.66
N LYS A 17 3.15 9.24 15.81
CA LYS A 17 4.20 8.92 14.85
C LYS A 17 3.97 7.55 14.25
N LEU A 18 4.18 7.47 12.94
CA LEU A 18 4.23 6.21 12.23
C LEU A 18 5.40 5.36 12.77
N THR A 19 5.08 4.17 13.26
CA THR A 19 6.05 3.16 13.65
C THR A 19 5.91 1.97 12.70
N VAL A 20 6.98 1.65 11.99
CA VAL A 20 7.08 0.48 11.11
C VAL A 20 7.89 -0.60 11.81
N SER A 21 7.40 -1.82 11.79
CA SER A 21 8.10 -2.98 12.38
C SER A 21 8.25 -4.12 11.37
N GLY A 22 9.29 -4.93 11.56
CA GLY A 22 9.67 -5.99 10.63
C GLY A 22 10.51 -5.50 9.44
N GLY A 23 9.98 -4.51 8.70
CA GLY A 23 10.71 -3.81 7.64
C GLY A 23 9.85 -3.46 6.42
N VAL A 24 10.49 -2.89 5.40
CA VAL A 24 9.88 -2.66 4.08
C VAL A 24 9.99 -3.94 3.25
N LEU A 25 8.86 -4.36 2.68
CA LEU A 25 8.76 -5.59 1.92
C LEU A 25 9.30 -5.40 0.49
N SER A 26 10.30 -6.21 0.14
CA SER A 26 10.73 -6.43 -1.24
C SER A 26 10.39 -7.84 -1.75
N GLY A 27 10.03 -8.75 -0.83
CA GLY A 27 9.53 -10.07 -1.16
C GLY A 27 8.63 -10.62 -0.05
N PHE A 28 7.81 -11.61 -0.40
CA PHE A 28 6.86 -12.25 0.51
C PHE A 28 6.77 -13.75 0.20
N ARG A 29 6.82 -14.58 1.25
CA ARG A 29 6.62 -16.04 1.14
C ARG A 29 5.20 -16.38 1.56
N VAL A 30 4.38 -16.83 0.62
CA VAL A 30 3.01 -17.26 0.90
C VAL A 30 2.96 -18.75 1.28
N GLY A 31 1.92 -19.13 2.04
CA GLY A 31 1.62 -20.53 2.36
C GLY A 31 0.83 -21.24 1.25
N ASP A 32 0.36 -22.45 1.56
CA ASP A 32 -0.40 -23.29 0.63
C ASP A 32 -1.72 -22.64 0.18
N ASP A 33 -2.32 -21.81 1.04
CA ASP A 33 -3.54 -21.05 0.75
C ASP A 33 -3.29 -19.81 -0.13
N ARG A 34 -2.02 -19.51 -0.42
CA ARG A 34 -1.55 -18.36 -1.20
C ARG A 34 -2.04 -17.01 -0.66
N LEU A 35 -2.43 -16.95 0.61
CA LEU A 35 -2.89 -15.72 1.25
C LEU A 35 -1.68 -14.90 1.72
N ALA A 36 -1.69 -13.61 1.38
CA ALA A 36 -0.68 -12.65 1.84
C ALA A 36 -1.36 -11.58 2.69
N ARG A 37 -0.74 -11.28 3.84
CA ARG A 37 -1.16 -10.26 4.79
C ARG A 37 0.02 -9.37 5.13
N PHE A 38 -0.12 -8.09 4.84
CA PHE A 38 0.89 -7.07 5.11
C PHE A 38 0.22 -5.69 5.08
N VAL A 39 1.00 -4.63 5.29
CA VAL A 39 0.50 -3.26 5.40
C VAL A 39 0.98 -2.43 4.22
N LEU A 40 0.07 -1.70 3.59
CA LEU A 40 0.42 -0.58 2.72
C LEU A 40 0.51 0.69 3.56
N VAL A 41 1.66 1.37 3.50
CA VAL A 41 1.83 2.70 4.08
C VAL A 41 1.85 3.71 2.95
N VAL A 42 1.07 4.77 3.10
CA VAL A 42 1.07 5.94 2.22
C VAL A 42 1.46 7.19 3.01
N LEU A 43 2.31 8.02 2.40
CA LEU A 43 2.71 9.31 2.94
C LEU A 43 1.94 10.39 2.20
N THR A 44 1.31 11.28 2.95
CA THR A 44 0.50 12.36 2.41
C THR A 44 1.13 13.69 2.74
N GLN A 45 1.00 14.65 1.82
CA GLN A 45 1.31 16.04 2.07
C GLN A 45 0.05 16.86 1.81
N ALA A 46 -0.21 17.82 2.72
CA ALA A 46 -1.28 18.78 2.55
C ALA A 46 -1.10 19.51 1.21
N GLU A 47 -2.12 19.39 0.35
CA GLU A 47 -2.26 20.23 -0.84
C GLU A 47 -3.35 21.25 -0.55
N THR A 48 -3.09 22.50 -0.92
CA THR A 48 -3.97 23.63 -0.63
C THR A 48 -5.31 23.56 -1.38
N ASP A 49 -5.41 22.77 -2.46
CA ASP A 49 -6.54 22.84 -3.40
C ASP A 49 -7.41 21.57 -3.52
N SER A 50 -7.03 20.42 -2.93
CA SER A 50 -7.94 19.27 -2.75
C SER A 50 -7.35 18.21 -1.82
N PRO A 51 -8.05 17.79 -0.76
CA PRO A 51 -7.65 16.63 0.02
C PRO A 51 -7.74 15.39 -0.87
N VAL A 52 -6.72 14.53 -0.82
CA VAL A 52 -6.81 13.20 -1.44
C VAL A 52 -7.78 12.41 -0.58
N GLY A 53 -8.97 12.14 -1.12
CA GLY A 53 -10.00 11.37 -0.40
C GLY A 53 -9.82 9.86 -0.55
N LEU A 54 -9.17 9.41 -1.63
CA LEU A 54 -9.13 8.01 -2.01
C LEU A 54 -7.73 7.60 -2.49
N VAL A 55 -7.33 6.39 -2.12
CA VAL A 55 -6.12 5.70 -2.57
C VAL A 55 -6.54 4.47 -3.35
N GLU A 56 -6.22 4.45 -4.64
CA GLU A 56 -6.44 3.30 -5.51
C GLU A 56 -5.18 2.43 -5.51
N VAL A 57 -5.36 1.13 -5.39
CA VAL A 57 -4.28 0.14 -5.44
C VAL A 57 -4.62 -0.89 -6.51
N GLU A 58 -3.89 -0.82 -7.60
CA GLU A 58 -3.94 -1.81 -8.67
C GLU A 58 -2.83 -2.85 -8.45
N ILE A 59 -3.21 -4.11 -8.26
CA ILE A 59 -2.33 -5.23 -7.95
C ILE A 59 -2.15 -6.06 -9.22
N ARG A 60 -1.01 -5.89 -9.88
CA ARG A 60 -0.69 -6.53 -11.15
C ARG A 60 0.02 -7.87 -10.92
N PRO A 61 -0.50 -8.96 -11.49
CA PRO A 61 0.15 -10.26 -11.43
C PRO A 61 1.42 -10.30 -12.30
N PRO A 62 2.32 -11.27 -12.06
CA PRO A 62 3.47 -11.53 -12.94
C PRO A 62 3.08 -12.23 -14.26
N THR A 63 1.81 -12.59 -14.40
CA THR A 63 1.18 -13.23 -15.57
C THR A 63 0.37 -12.18 -16.36
N ASP A 64 -0.23 -12.58 -17.48
CA ASP A 64 -1.14 -11.75 -18.27
C ASP A 64 -2.59 -11.74 -17.71
N ASP A 65 -2.78 -12.17 -16.46
CA ASP A 65 -4.08 -12.14 -15.80
C ASP A 65 -4.51 -10.69 -15.48
N GLU A 66 -5.81 -10.46 -15.32
CA GLU A 66 -6.34 -9.14 -15.02
C GLU A 66 -5.85 -8.62 -13.65
N PRO A 67 -5.49 -7.32 -13.54
CA PRO A 67 -5.14 -6.73 -12.25
C PRO A 67 -6.32 -6.71 -11.27
N LEU A 68 -6.02 -6.85 -9.99
CA LEU A 68 -7.00 -6.64 -8.91
C LEU A 68 -6.96 -5.16 -8.49
N ASN A 69 -8.12 -4.51 -8.46
CA ASN A 69 -8.24 -3.13 -7.99
C ASN A 69 -8.86 -3.08 -6.60
N VAL A 70 -8.24 -2.33 -5.70
CA VAL A 70 -8.70 -2.09 -4.33
C VAL A 70 -8.67 -0.59 -4.06
N GLU A 71 -9.72 -0.06 -3.44
CA GLU A 71 -9.82 1.35 -3.10
C GLU A 71 -9.87 1.51 -1.58
N TYR A 72 -9.14 2.51 -1.07
CA TYR A 72 -9.12 2.86 0.34
C TYR A 72 -9.48 4.33 0.52
N GLU A 73 -10.38 4.61 1.47
CA GLU A 73 -10.67 5.97 1.90
C GLU A 73 -9.57 6.46 2.86
N LEU A 74 -9.05 7.67 2.61
CA LEU A 74 -8.09 8.29 3.52
C LEU A 74 -8.82 8.83 4.75
N PRO A 75 -8.35 8.53 5.97
CA PRO A 75 -8.85 9.16 7.18
C PRO A 75 -8.72 10.68 7.09
N GLU A 76 -9.69 11.44 7.60
CA GLU A 76 -9.73 12.91 7.48
C GLU A 76 -8.42 13.60 7.93
N GLY A 77 -7.82 13.16 9.04
CA GLY A 77 -6.55 13.70 9.54
C GLY A 77 -5.32 13.39 8.65
N ALA A 78 -5.39 12.34 7.84
CA ALA A 78 -4.37 12.02 6.83
C ALA A 78 -4.64 12.73 5.49
N ALA A 79 -5.92 12.86 5.13
CA ALA A 79 -6.37 13.54 3.90
C ALA A 79 -6.04 15.04 3.92
N GLY A 80 -6.16 15.69 5.09
CA GLY A 80 -5.76 17.08 5.30
C GLY A 80 -4.25 17.30 5.50
N GLY A 81 -3.45 16.24 5.56
CA GLY A 81 -1.99 16.31 5.75
C GLY A 81 -1.54 16.69 7.17
N GLU A 82 -2.43 16.67 8.16
CA GLU A 82 -2.10 16.95 9.56
C GLU A 82 -1.29 15.80 10.19
N ILE A 83 -1.63 14.56 9.85
CA ILE A 83 -0.96 13.34 10.30
C ILE A 83 0.17 12.93 9.33
N GLY A 84 0.09 13.35 8.05
CA GLY A 84 1.13 13.16 7.04
C GLY A 84 1.33 11.70 6.55
N PHE A 85 0.53 10.76 7.04
CA PHE A 85 0.54 9.36 6.61
C PHE A 85 -0.80 8.68 6.87
N ALA A 86 -1.04 7.58 6.17
CA ALA A 86 -2.06 6.58 6.48
C ALA A 86 -1.48 5.19 6.19
N PHE A 87 -2.09 4.15 6.76
CA PHE A 87 -1.74 2.79 6.44
C PHE A 87 -2.98 1.90 6.43
N PHE A 88 -2.93 0.85 5.60
CA PHE A 88 -4.05 -0.04 5.32
C PHE A 88 -3.57 -1.48 5.34
N ASP A 89 -4.32 -2.35 5.99
CA ASP A 89 -4.07 -3.79 5.94
C ASP A 89 -4.47 -4.33 4.57
N ILE A 90 -3.52 -4.94 3.88
CA ILE A 90 -3.76 -5.67 2.65
C ILE A 90 -3.91 -7.15 2.99
N GLU A 91 -5.07 -7.70 2.68
CA GLU A 91 -5.31 -9.14 2.63
C GLU A 91 -5.66 -9.54 1.19
N VAL A 92 -4.74 -10.24 0.53
CA VAL A 92 -4.89 -10.57 -0.89
C VAL A 92 -4.36 -11.98 -1.18
N ARG A 93 -5.01 -12.67 -2.13
CA ARG A 93 -4.50 -13.94 -2.66
C ARG A 93 -3.54 -13.68 -3.81
N LEU A 94 -2.33 -14.23 -3.73
CA LEU A 94 -1.28 -14.09 -4.73
C LEU A 94 -0.99 -15.47 -5.34
N PRO A 95 -1.81 -15.98 -6.29
CA PRO A 95 -1.77 -17.37 -6.73
C PRO A 95 -0.47 -17.76 -7.46
N SER A 96 0.18 -16.82 -8.14
CA SER A 96 1.37 -17.07 -8.96
C SER A 96 2.65 -16.61 -8.27
N ASN A 97 3.71 -17.42 -8.37
CA ASN A 97 5.06 -17.00 -7.99
C ASN A 97 5.61 -16.01 -9.04
N GLY A 98 6.44 -15.06 -8.59
CA GLY A 98 7.01 -14.05 -9.48
C GLY A 98 6.92 -12.64 -8.91
N ARG A 99 7.23 -11.66 -9.76
CA ARG A 99 7.22 -10.24 -9.40
C ARG A 99 5.83 -9.65 -9.60
N TRP A 100 5.14 -9.42 -8.50
CA TRP A 100 3.90 -8.64 -8.46
C TRP A 100 4.22 -7.15 -8.41
N VAL A 101 3.33 -6.30 -8.89
CA VAL A 101 3.47 -4.84 -8.82
C VAL A 101 2.20 -4.23 -8.26
N PHE A 102 2.33 -3.53 -7.14
CA PHE A 102 1.25 -2.76 -6.53
C PHE A 102 1.40 -1.32 -6.98
N VAL A 103 0.48 -0.84 -7.81
CA VAL A 103 0.43 0.54 -8.28
C VAL A 103 -0.51 1.31 -7.38
N VAL A 104 0.04 2.21 -6.58
CA VAL A 104 -0.70 3.03 -5.60
C VAL A 104 -0.91 4.41 -6.19
N THR A 105 -2.15 4.82 -6.39
CA THR A 105 -2.54 6.11 -6.97
C THR A 105 -3.33 6.92 -5.95
N GLY A 106 -3.05 8.22 -5.84
CA GLY A 106 -3.87 9.12 -5.04
C GLY A 106 -3.52 10.59 -5.26
N GLY A 107 -4.55 11.39 -5.58
CA GLY A 107 -4.37 12.77 -6.05
C GLY A 107 -3.57 12.79 -7.36
N ALA A 108 -2.50 13.59 -7.40
CA ALA A 108 -1.64 13.73 -8.58
C ALA A 108 -0.49 12.71 -8.67
N GLY A 109 -0.34 11.78 -7.71
CA GLY A 109 0.80 10.87 -7.62
C GLY A 109 0.44 9.40 -7.86
N ALA A 110 1.37 8.65 -8.46
CA ALA A 110 1.31 7.19 -8.60
C ALA A 110 2.67 6.55 -8.27
N PHE A 111 2.67 5.47 -7.47
CA PHE A 111 3.86 4.76 -7.01
C PHE A 111 3.78 3.28 -7.35
N SER A 112 4.84 2.75 -7.95
CA SER A 112 4.95 1.31 -8.24
C SER A 112 5.79 0.60 -7.18
N LEU A 113 5.17 -0.35 -6.46
CA LEU A 113 5.79 -1.12 -5.39
C LEU A 113 5.94 -2.57 -5.84
N PRO A 114 7.14 -2.99 -6.28
CA PRO A 114 7.35 -4.37 -6.67
C PRO A 114 7.46 -5.28 -5.45
N LEU A 115 6.82 -6.45 -5.52
CA LEU A 115 6.88 -7.49 -4.49
C LEU A 115 7.24 -8.83 -5.13
N GLN A 116 8.37 -9.41 -4.73
CA GLN A 116 8.75 -10.75 -5.16
C GLN A 116 8.01 -11.81 -4.34
N VAL A 117 7.06 -12.51 -4.94
CA VAL A 117 6.29 -13.58 -4.29
C VAL A 117 6.93 -14.94 -4.54
N SER A 118 7.05 -15.73 -3.49
CA SER A 118 7.49 -17.12 -3.51
C SER A 118 6.62 -17.98 -2.59
N GLY A 119 6.66 -19.30 -2.75
CA GLY A 119 5.88 -20.27 -1.99
C GLY A 119 6.23 -21.64 -2.49
#